data_AF-A0A0K0Y6M5-F1
#
_entry.id   AF-A0A0K0Y6M5-F1
#
_cell.length_a   1.000
_cell.length_b   1.000
_cell.length_c   1.000
_cell.angle_alpha   90.00
_cell.angle_beta   90.00
_cell.angle_gamma   90.00
#
_symmetry.space_group_name_H-M   'P 1'
#
loop_
_entity.id
_entity.type
_entity.pdbx_description
1 polymer ?
#
loop_
_entity_poly.entity_id
_entity_poly.type
_entity_poly.pdbx_seq_one_letter_code
_entity_poly.pdbx_strand_id
1 'polypeptide(L)'
;MNRRAFIATSSAALMSGCTARGLFTAPIIGGVFDNQPILMATNRASFESSEHIDGLNFYDLDVAVPRNRIPGEVPVEGENAFALSRQRQVTSDQDIKRALGPVGGDPLVIWVHGFNNTSAEAVYRQAQMVQDTGMRGPQLSFVWPSASTASGYLFDRDSALQSRSALEDLFVRLGRIWGGPITLVAHSLGCMLAMEALVRMRLKNQPVVLDSLILLQPDIAPDVFNAQVNDISPLPKNSLLVVSGRDRALFVSARLAQAQNRVGADVDDVAAYEALGFRVVDLTDIRDAENNHLVALTSPTVLEFLRDNIAG
;
A
#
# COMPACT_ATOMS: atom_id res chain seq x y z
N MET A 1 -44.74 -6.78 -43.91
CA MET A 1 -44.26 -5.38 -43.90
C MET A 1 -43.83 -5.03 -42.48
N ASN A 2 -42.52 -4.86 -42.29
CA ASN A 2 -41.86 -4.62 -41.01
C ASN A 2 -42.05 -3.18 -40.53
N ARG A 3 -42.25 -2.98 -39.22
CA ARG A 3 -41.81 -1.77 -38.51
C ARG A 3 -41.08 -2.18 -37.23
N ARG A 4 -39.75 -2.12 -37.32
CA ARG A 4 -38.80 -2.20 -36.21
C ARG A 4 -38.88 -0.88 -35.43
N ALA A 5 -39.02 -0.93 -34.12
CA ALA A 5 -38.78 0.21 -33.24
C ALA A 5 -37.43 0.00 -32.55
N PHE A 6 -36.52 0.92 -32.85
CA PHE A 6 -35.19 1.09 -32.29
C PHE A 6 -35.29 1.36 -30.78
N ILE A 7 -34.66 0.55 -29.93
CA ILE A 7 -34.35 0.94 -28.56
C ILE A 7 -32.90 1.43 -28.56
N ALA A 8 -32.76 2.73 -28.29
CA ALA A 8 -31.50 3.43 -28.22
C ALA A 8 -30.63 2.89 -27.08
N THR A 9 -29.47 2.35 -27.45
CA THR A 9 -28.35 2.12 -26.53
C THR A 9 -27.81 3.46 -26.07
N SER A 10 -28.02 3.79 -24.79
CA SER A 10 -27.28 4.87 -24.12
C SER A 10 -25.88 4.36 -23.81
N SER A 11 -24.96 4.54 -24.75
CA SER A 11 -23.52 4.38 -24.51
C SER A 11 -23.04 5.59 -23.69
N ALA A 12 -22.94 5.41 -22.38
CA ALA A 12 -22.15 6.33 -21.55
C ALA A 12 -20.67 6.12 -21.94
N ALA A 13 -20.15 7.03 -22.76
CA ALA A 13 -18.73 7.11 -23.06
C ALA A 13 -17.97 7.50 -21.79
N LEU A 14 -17.32 6.52 -21.16
CA LEU A 14 -16.25 6.78 -20.20
C LEU A 14 -15.07 7.32 -21.00
N MET A 15 -14.90 8.64 -20.97
CA MET A 15 -13.65 9.29 -21.38
C MET A 15 -12.58 8.87 -20.36
N SER A 16 -11.93 7.73 -20.60
CA SER A 16 -10.67 7.39 -19.95
C SER A 16 -9.60 8.30 -20.54
N GLY A 17 -9.39 9.47 -19.94
CA GLY A 17 -8.17 10.23 -20.19
C GLY A 17 -6.99 9.30 -19.89
N CYS A 18 -6.07 9.14 -20.84
CA CYS A 18 -4.81 8.44 -20.62
C CYS A 18 -3.98 9.26 -19.63
N THR A 19 -4.23 9.09 -18.33
CA THR A 19 -3.31 9.55 -17.30
C THR A 19 -2.04 8.71 -17.40
N ALA A 20 -0.88 9.35 -17.49
CA ALA A 20 0.40 8.67 -17.47
C ALA A 20 0.49 7.74 -16.26
N ARG A 21 0.96 6.51 -16.49
CA ARG A 21 1.18 5.53 -15.41
C ARG A 21 2.63 5.60 -14.99
N GLY A 22 2.88 5.43 -13.69
CA GLY A 22 4.25 5.41 -13.19
C GLY A 22 5.01 4.20 -13.72
N LEU A 23 6.17 4.44 -14.31
CA LEU A 23 7.15 3.43 -14.68
C LEU A 23 8.50 3.78 -14.05
N PHE A 24 9.40 2.82 -13.93
CA PHE A 24 10.75 3.13 -13.49
C PHE A 24 11.52 3.82 -14.61
N THR A 25 11.85 5.08 -14.39
CA THR A 25 12.59 5.92 -15.34
C THR A 25 13.85 6.47 -14.68
N ALA A 26 14.86 6.78 -15.48
CA ALA A 26 16.07 7.42 -14.96
C ALA A 26 15.78 8.88 -14.59
N PRO A 27 16.46 9.45 -13.57
CA PRO A 27 16.30 10.85 -13.22
C PRO A 27 16.65 11.78 -14.37
N ILE A 28 15.91 12.89 -14.49
CA ILE A 28 16.18 13.92 -15.50
C ILE A 28 17.54 14.56 -15.22
N ILE A 29 18.36 14.73 -16.28
CA ILE A 29 19.67 15.37 -16.20
C ILE A 29 19.51 16.79 -15.67
N GLY A 30 20.23 17.12 -14.59
CA GLY A 30 20.14 18.43 -13.93
C GLY A 30 18.97 18.58 -12.96
N GLY A 31 18.14 17.56 -12.78
CA GLY A 31 17.08 17.53 -11.77
C GLY A 31 17.63 17.55 -10.35
N VAL A 32 16.91 18.20 -9.43
CA VAL A 32 17.26 18.25 -8.01
C VAL A 32 16.35 17.31 -7.22
N PHE A 33 16.94 16.27 -6.64
CA PHE A 33 16.22 15.23 -5.92
C PHE A 33 16.98 14.78 -4.67
N ASP A 34 16.24 14.22 -3.72
CA ASP A 34 16.78 13.44 -2.61
C ASP A 34 16.70 11.95 -2.93
N ASN A 35 17.73 11.18 -2.56
CA ASN A 35 17.68 9.74 -2.70
C ASN A 35 16.99 9.12 -1.48
N GLN A 36 15.95 8.34 -1.73
CA GLN A 36 15.25 7.55 -0.73
C GLN A 36 15.56 6.06 -0.95
N PRO A 37 16.41 5.43 -0.12
CA PRO A 37 16.64 4.00 -0.18
C PRO A 37 15.37 3.23 0.18
N ILE A 38 15.02 2.24 -0.64
CA ILE A 38 13.91 1.30 -0.41
C ILE A 38 14.35 -0.10 -0.85
N LEU A 39 14.15 -1.08 0.03
CA LEU A 39 14.22 -2.47 -0.36
C LEU A 39 12.86 -2.91 -0.90
N MET A 40 12.77 -3.25 -2.17
CA MET A 40 11.57 -3.85 -2.75
C MET A 40 11.64 -5.37 -2.59
N ALA A 41 10.61 -5.98 -2.00
CA ALA A 41 10.35 -7.41 -2.01
C ALA A 41 9.13 -7.68 -2.90
N THR A 42 9.20 -8.66 -3.78
CA THR A 42 8.11 -8.94 -4.72
C THR A 42 8.04 -10.40 -5.11
N ASN A 43 6.83 -10.92 -5.31
CA ASN A 43 6.58 -12.20 -5.96
C ASN A 43 6.28 -12.04 -7.46
N ARG A 44 6.69 -10.91 -8.06
CA ARG A 44 6.70 -10.74 -9.52
C ARG A 44 7.88 -11.49 -10.14
N ALA A 45 7.66 -12.04 -11.33
CA ALA A 45 8.68 -12.77 -12.10
C ALA A 45 9.90 -11.90 -12.47
N SER A 46 9.66 -10.60 -12.65
CA SER A 46 10.70 -9.59 -12.85
C SER A 46 10.27 -8.27 -12.22
N PHE A 47 11.18 -7.29 -12.23
CA PHE A 47 11.02 -5.99 -11.58
C PHE A 47 9.71 -5.26 -11.97
N GLU A 48 9.28 -5.38 -13.23
CA GLU A 48 8.08 -4.71 -13.77
C GLU A 48 6.98 -5.68 -14.25
N SER A 49 7.19 -6.99 -14.15
CA SER A 49 6.21 -8.00 -14.61
C SER A 49 4.98 -8.06 -13.71
N SER A 50 3.81 -8.38 -14.27
CA SER A 50 2.60 -8.76 -13.53
C SER A 50 2.43 -10.28 -13.35
N GLU A 51 3.38 -11.08 -13.83
CA GLU A 51 3.40 -12.53 -13.65
C GLU A 51 3.90 -12.89 -12.25
N HIS A 52 3.28 -13.90 -11.66
CA HIS A 52 3.65 -14.39 -10.33
C HIS A 52 4.78 -15.41 -10.41
N ILE A 53 5.60 -15.48 -9.37
CA ILE A 53 6.50 -16.61 -9.10
C ILE A 53 6.20 -17.24 -7.75
N ASP A 54 6.63 -18.48 -7.60
CA ASP A 54 6.72 -19.13 -6.30
C ASP A 54 7.98 -18.61 -5.59
N GLY A 55 7.80 -17.72 -4.62
CA GLY A 55 8.87 -17.13 -3.81
C GLY A 55 8.98 -15.61 -3.94
N LEU A 56 10.18 -15.09 -3.68
CA LEU A 56 10.43 -13.65 -3.56
C LEU A 56 11.70 -13.24 -4.31
N ASN A 57 11.57 -12.22 -5.15
CA ASN A 57 12.66 -11.41 -5.66
C ASN A 57 12.85 -10.19 -4.76
N PHE A 58 14.10 -9.73 -4.62
CA PHE A 58 14.43 -8.53 -3.87
C PHE A 58 15.27 -7.57 -4.73
N TYR A 59 14.98 -6.29 -4.60
CA TYR A 59 15.68 -5.21 -5.28
C TYR A 59 16.00 -4.10 -4.30
N ASP A 60 17.26 -3.74 -4.22
CA ASP A 60 17.78 -2.61 -3.46
C ASP A 60 17.76 -1.37 -4.36
N LEU A 61 16.88 -0.42 -4.03
CA LEU A 61 16.50 0.72 -4.86
C LEU A 61 16.91 2.04 -4.20
N ASP A 62 17.36 3.00 -5.01
CA ASP A 62 17.37 4.41 -4.61
C ASP A 62 16.35 5.15 -5.48
N VAL A 63 15.28 5.61 -4.83
CA VAL A 63 14.25 6.43 -5.47
C VAL A 63 14.72 7.88 -5.46
N ALA A 64 14.77 8.51 -6.63
CA ALA A 64 14.99 9.94 -6.76
C ALA A 64 13.68 10.68 -6.49
N VAL A 65 13.58 11.30 -5.32
CA VAL A 65 12.41 12.07 -4.88
C VAL A 65 12.63 13.55 -5.19
N PRO A 66 11.84 14.14 -6.09
CA PRO A 66 12.02 15.53 -6.53
C PRO A 66 11.72 16.52 -5.40
N ARG A 67 12.62 17.48 -5.17
CA ARG A 67 12.49 18.45 -4.05
C ARG A 67 11.36 19.46 -4.24
N ASN A 68 11.09 19.86 -5.48
CA ASN A 68 10.14 20.92 -5.81
C ASN A 68 8.75 20.39 -6.16
N ARG A 69 8.34 19.26 -5.56
CA ARG A 69 6.99 18.70 -5.71
C ARG A 69 6.04 19.26 -4.64
N ILE A 70 4.74 19.14 -4.87
CA ILE A 70 3.73 19.37 -3.84
C ILE A 70 3.67 18.11 -2.95
N PRO A 71 3.70 18.24 -1.60
CA PRO A 71 3.51 17.10 -0.71
C PRO A 71 2.22 16.33 -1.01
N GLY A 72 2.28 15.00 -0.94
CA GLY A 72 1.19 14.11 -1.32
C GLY A 72 1.17 13.71 -2.79
N GLU A 73 1.77 14.49 -3.68
CA GLU A 73 1.83 14.17 -5.10
C GLU A 73 2.98 13.21 -5.44
N VAL A 74 2.72 12.35 -6.41
CA VAL A 74 3.72 11.48 -7.04
C VAL A 74 3.72 11.74 -8.55
N PRO A 75 4.23 12.90 -9.01
CA PRO A 75 4.41 13.16 -10.43
C PRO A 75 5.30 12.07 -11.06
N VAL A 76 4.84 11.49 -12.16
CA VAL A 76 5.55 10.43 -12.91
C VAL A 76 6.08 10.90 -14.26
N GLU A 77 5.75 12.14 -14.64
CA GLU A 77 6.22 12.81 -15.85
C GLU A 77 6.60 14.27 -15.53
N GLY A 78 7.40 14.87 -16.42
CA GLY A 78 7.86 16.25 -16.29
C GLY A 78 9.11 16.40 -15.42
N GLU A 79 9.56 17.65 -15.26
CA GLU A 79 10.85 17.99 -14.64
C GLU A 79 10.96 17.61 -13.16
N ASN A 80 9.81 17.52 -12.48
CA ASN A 80 9.70 17.11 -11.09
C ASN A 80 9.17 15.68 -10.95
N ALA A 81 9.43 14.78 -11.91
CA ALA A 81 8.99 13.39 -11.80
C ALA A 81 9.81 12.60 -10.77
N PHE A 82 9.14 11.67 -10.08
CA PHE A 82 9.82 10.59 -9.38
C PHE A 82 10.55 9.70 -10.40
N ALA A 83 11.72 9.24 -10.00
CA ALA A 83 12.58 8.42 -10.83
C ALA A 83 13.34 7.39 -9.98
N LEU A 84 14.07 6.50 -10.65
CA LEU A 84 14.91 5.48 -10.03
C LEU A 84 16.39 5.76 -10.36
N SER A 85 17.15 6.23 -9.38
CA SER A 85 18.57 6.56 -9.55
C SER A 85 19.47 5.32 -9.45
N ARG A 86 19.01 4.29 -8.71
CA ARG A 86 19.70 3.00 -8.60
C ARG A 86 18.73 1.84 -8.52
N GLN A 87 19.05 0.77 -9.23
CA GLN A 87 18.37 -0.51 -9.15
C GLN A 87 19.41 -1.62 -9.05
N ARG A 88 19.32 -2.46 -8.01
CA ARG A 88 20.19 -3.63 -7.86
C ARG A 88 19.40 -4.81 -7.35
N GLN A 89 19.31 -5.89 -8.12
CA GLN A 89 18.75 -7.15 -7.61
C GLN A 89 19.66 -7.70 -6.52
N VAL A 90 19.06 -8.12 -5.41
CA VAL A 90 19.76 -8.75 -4.27
C VAL A 90 19.15 -10.12 -4.03
N THR A 91 20.01 -11.13 -3.86
CA THR A 91 19.59 -12.54 -3.80
C THR A 91 19.91 -13.19 -2.46
N SER A 92 21.01 -12.77 -1.82
CA SER A 92 21.46 -13.34 -0.55
C SER A 92 20.83 -12.64 0.67
N ASP A 93 20.62 -13.40 1.75
CA ASP A 93 20.19 -12.84 3.06
C ASP A 93 21.15 -11.77 3.57
N GLN A 94 22.45 -11.92 3.30
CA GLN A 94 23.48 -10.97 3.73
C GLN A 94 23.35 -9.63 2.99
N ASP A 95 23.04 -9.65 1.69
CA ASP A 95 22.84 -8.42 0.92
C ASP A 95 21.54 -7.72 1.28
N ILE A 96 20.47 -8.49 1.55
CA ILE A 96 19.21 -7.95 2.05
C ILE A 96 19.43 -7.29 3.41
N LYS A 97 20.12 -7.96 4.33
CA LYS A 97 20.49 -7.40 5.64
C LYS A 97 21.34 -6.14 5.50
N ARG A 98 22.27 -6.11 4.52
CA ARG A 98 23.09 -4.91 4.25
C ARG A 98 22.24 -3.75 3.72
N ALA A 99 21.26 -4.02 2.86
CA ALA A 99 20.35 -3.00 2.33
C ALA A 99 19.43 -2.42 3.42
N LEU A 100 18.96 -3.26 4.36
CA LEU A 100 18.18 -2.81 5.51
C LEU A 100 19.02 -2.06 6.56
N GLY A 101 20.33 -2.30 6.60
CA GLY A 101 21.20 -1.76 7.64
C GLY A 101 21.04 -2.48 9.00
N PRO A 102 21.74 -2.01 10.05
CA PRO A 102 21.62 -2.59 11.38
C PRO A 102 20.24 -2.32 12.00
N VAL A 103 19.81 -3.21 12.89
CA VAL A 103 18.63 -2.96 13.73
C VAL A 103 18.92 -1.75 14.63
N GLY A 104 18.20 -0.67 14.38
CA GLY A 104 18.32 0.60 15.11
C GLY A 104 17.19 0.81 16.12
N GLY A 105 17.05 2.05 16.60
CA GLY A 105 15.95 2.46 17.47
C GLY A 105 14.60 2.59 16.76
N ASP A 106 14.61 2.82 15.45
CA ASP A 106 13.40 2.92 14.62
C ASP A 106 13.04 1.55 14.01
N PRO A 107 11.75 1.18 13.96
CA PRO A 107 11.31 -0.08 13.36
C PRO A 107 11.52 -0.12 11.84
N LEU A 108 11.61 -1.32 11.29
CA LEU A 108 11.52 -1.53 9.85
C LEU A 108 10.09 -1.20 9.39
N VAL A 109 9.96 -0.31 8.42
CA VAL A 109 8.66 0.02 7.82
C VAL A 109 8.43 -0.84 6.60
N ILE A 110 7.32 -1.59 6.60
CA ILE A 110 6.87 -2.38 5.46
C ILE A 110 5.61 -1.73 4.88
N TRP A 111 5.68 -1.33 3.62
CA TRP A 111 4.54 -0.81 2.86
C TRP A 111 3.92 -1.89 1.97
N VAL A 112 2.60 -2.03 2.01
CA VAL A 112 1.81 -2.90 1.13
C VAL A 112 0.80 -2.05 0.36
N HIS A 113 1.02 -1.91 -0.95
CA HIS A 113 0.17 -1.08 -1.80
C HIS A 113 -1.23 -1.69 -2.03
N GLY A 114 -2.16 -0.84 -2.47
CA GLY A 114 -3.52 -1.22 -2.81
C GLY A 114 -3.73 -1.57 -4.29
N PHE A 115 -5.01 -1.64 -4.68
CA PHE A 115 -5.48 -1.87 -6.04
C PHE A 115 -4.85 -0.92 -7.08
N ASN A 116 -4.67 -1.38 -8.32
CA ASN A 116 -4.35 -0.55 -9.48
C ASN A 116 -3.03 0.23 -9.36
N ASN A 117 -1.95 -0.46 -8.97
CA ASN A 117 -0.62 0.14 -8.88
C ASN A 117 0.38 -0.62 -9.78
N THR A 118 1.15 0.13 -10.57
CA THR A 118 2.39 -0.42 -11.14
C THR A 118 3.43 -0.65 -10.04
N SER A 119 4.49 -1.41 -10.34
CA SER A 119 5.61 -1.56 -9.40
C SER A 119 6.23 -0.21 -9.00
N ALA A 120 6.36 0.71 -9.97
CA ALA A 120 6.94 2.02 -9.74
C ALA A 120 6.03 2.89 -8.86
N GLU A 121 4.72 2.90 -9.11
CA GLU A 121 3.77 3.67 -8.30
C GLU A 121 3.76 3.19 -6.85
N ALA A 122 3.82 1.87 -6.61
CA ALA A 122 3.88 1.31 -5.27
C ALA A 122 5.13 1.79 -4.50
N VAL A 123 6.30 1.75 -5.14
CA VAL A 123 7.58 2.15 -4.54
C VAL A 123 7.68 3.67 -4.38
N TYR A 124 7.31 4.44 -5.40
CA TYR A 124 7.32 5.91 -5.35
C TYR A 124 6.36 6.43 -4.29
N ARG A 125 5.20 5.79 -4.09
CA ARG A 125 4.27 6.15 -3.02
C ARG A 125 4.90 5.99 -1.64
N GLN A 126 5.63 4.92 -1.39
CA GLN A 126 6.37 4.79 -0.13
C GLN A 126 7.45 5.86 0.02
N ALA A 127 8.21 6.14 -1.04
CA ALA A 127 9.23 7.19 -1.00
C ALA A 127 8.63 8.57 -0.69
N GLN A 128 7.47 8.87 -1.30
CA GLN A 128 6.68 10.07 -1.02
C GLN A 128 6.24 10.11 0.44
N MET A 129 5.64 9.04 0.98
CA MET A 129 5.22 9.00 2.37
C MET A 129 6.39 9.24 3.33
N VAL A 130 7.54 8.62 3.10
CA VAL A 130 8.73 8.77 3.96
C VAL A 130 9.18 10.23 3.99
N GLN A 131 9.30 10.85 2.82
CA GLN A 131 9.71 12.24 2.71
C GLN A 131 8.66 13.20 3.28
N ASP A 132 7.37 12.91 3.09
CA ASP A 132 6.27 13.81 3.46
C ASP A 132 5.87 13.70 4.93
N THR A 133 6.08 12.54 5.57
CA THR A 133 5.73 12.30 6.97
C THR A 133 6.95 12.26 7.89
N GLY A 134 8.18 12.31 7.36
CA GLY A 134 9.39 12.18 8.17
C GLY A 134 9.55 10.81 8.83
N MET A 135 8.87 9.78 8.30
CA MET A 135 8.95 8.41 8.79
C MET A 135 10.41 7.93 8.79
N ARG A 136 10.85 7.39 9.93
CA ARG A 136 12.22 6.94 10.13
C ARG A 136 12.35 5.42 10.02
N GLY A 137 13.59 4.95 10.08
CA GLY A 137 13.94 3.53 10.00
C GLY A 137 14.09 3.02 8.57
N PRO A 138 14.58 1.77 8.41
CA PRO A 138 14.70 1.13 7.11
C PRO A 138 13.34 1.01 6.42
N GLN A 139 13.35 1.11 5.08
CA GLN A 139 12.14 1.11 4.27
C GLN A 139 12.09 -0.13 3.37
N LEU A 140 10.99 -0.88 3.45
CA LEU A 140 10.73 -2.03 2.59
C LEU A 140 9.36 -1.91 1.93
N SER A 141 9.30 -2.09 0.61
CA SER A 141 8.05 -2.15 -0.14
C SER A 141 7.74 -3.59 -0.51
N PHE A 142 6.61 -4.13 -0.07
CA PHE A 142 6.08 -5.38 -0.60
C PHE A 142 5.17 -5.10 -1.79
N VAL A 143 5.64 -5.47 -2.98
CA VAL A 143 4.98 -5.16 -4.25
C VAL A 143 4.41 -6.44 -4.85
N TRP A 144 3.09 -6.58 -4.83
CA TRP A 144 2.37 -7.73 -5.39
C TRP A 144 1.87 -7.46 -6.81
N PRO A 145 1.56 -8.48 -7.64
CA PRO A 145 1.34 -8.33 -9.08
C PRO A 145 -0.05 -7.79 -9.47
N SER A 146 -0.31 -6.51 -9.21
CA SER A 146 -1.51 -5.81 -9.71
C SER A 146 -1.53 -5.71 -11.24
N ALA A 147 -2.72 -5.85 -11.84
CA ALA A 147 -3.01 -5.59 -13.24
C ALA A 147 -2.80 -4.12 -13.64
N SER A 148 -2.60 -3.22 -12.66
CA SER A 148 -2.29 -1.81 -12.89
C SER A 148 -3.33 -1.07 -13.74
N THR A 149 -4.58 -1.54 -13.71
CA THR A 149 -5.73 -0.95 -14.40
C THR A 149 -6.97 -0.85 -13.52
N ALA A 150 -7.73 0.24 -13.67
CA ALA A 150 -8.96 0.50 -12.94
C ALA A 150 -10.08 -0.53 -13.21
N SER A 151 -10.07 -1.21 -14.36
CA SER A 151 -11.02 -2.29 -14.65
C SER A 151 -10.61 -3.65 -14.05
N GLY A 152 -9.40 -3.75 -13.49
CA GLY A 152 -8.78 -5.01 -13.07
C GLY A 152 -9.12 -5.46 -11.64
N TYR A 153 -10.14 -4.89 -11.00
CA TYR A 153 -10.39 -5.09 -9.56
C TYR A 153 -10.47 -6.56 -9.14
N LEU A 154 -11.22 -7.39 -9.88
CA LEU A 154 -11.36 -8.80 -9.55
C LEU A 154 -10.04 -9.56 -9.71
N PHE A 155 -9.27 -9.24 -10.77
CA PHE A 155 -7.94 -9.81 -10.96
C PHE A 155 -7.02 -9.42 -9.79
N ASP A 156 -7.01 -8.15 -9.40
CA ASP A 156 -6.17 -7.64 -8.31
C ASP A 156 -6.56 -8.27 -6.96
N ARG A 157 -7.85 -8.52 -6.72
CA ARG A 157 -8.29 -9.24 -5.52
C ARG A 157 -7.74 -10.66 -5.47
N ASP A 158 -7.83 -11.40 -6.58
CA ASP A 158 -7.31 -12.77 -6.67
C ASP A 158 -5.77 -12.80 -6.61
N SER A 159 -5.10 -11.84 -7.25
CA SER A 159 -3.64 -11.70 -7.20
C SER A 159 -3.13 -11.32 -5.80
N ALA A 160 -3.81 -10.40 -5.11
CA ALA A 160 -3.52 -10.06 -3.72
C ALA A 160 -3.66 -11.31 -2.84
N LEU A 161 -4.77 -12.06 -2.98
CA LEU A 161 -4.93 -13.33 -2.28
C LEU A 161 -3.82 -14.33 -2.63
N GLN A 162 -3.45 -14.50 -3.90
CA GLN A 162 -2.36 -15.37 -4.32
C GLN A 162 -1.02 -14.97 -3.67
N SER A 163 -0.81 -13.68 -3.44
CA SER A 163 0.41 -13.11 -2.86
C SER A 163 0.53 -13.26 -1.34
N ARG A 164 -0.52 -13.76 -0.65
CA ARG A 164 -0.53 -13.92 0.81
C ARG A 164 0.60 -14.81 1.35
N SER A 165 0.95 -15.88 0.63
CA SER A 165 2.05 -16.76 1.03
C SER A 165 3.41 -16.09 0.84
N ALA A 166 3.57 -15.26 -0.18
CA ALA A 166 4.82 -14.52 -0.39
C ALA A 166 5.05 -13.46 0.69
N LEU A 167 3.99 -12.78 1.15
CA LEU A 167 4.09 -11.85 2.28
C LEU A 167 4.36 -12.59 3.61
N GLU A 168 3.75 -13.76 3.82
CA GLU A 168 4.10 -14.67 4.93
C GLU A 168 5.60 -15.05 4.89
N ASP A 169 6.09 -15.51 3.73
CA ASP A 169 7.49 -15.90 3.54
C ASP A 169 8.45 -14.72 3.79
N LEU A 170 8.03 -13.50 3.42
CA LEU A 170 8.79 -12.29 3.73
C LEU A 170 8.91 -12.09 5.25
N PHE A 171 7.81 -12.17 6.00
CA PHE A 171 7.85 -12.04 7.46
C PHE A 171 8.71 -13.12 8.11
N VAL A 172 8.59 -14.38 7.68
CA VAL A 172 9.42 -15.49 8.16
C VAL A 172 10.90 -15.24 7.89
N ARG A 173 11.23 -14.73 6.69
CA ARG A 173 12.61 -14.40 6.32
C ARG A 173 13.14 -13.23 7.16
N LEU A 174 12.35 -12.16 7.34
CA LEU A 174 12.70 -11.01 8.17
C LEU A 174 12.89 -11.39 9.64
N GLY A 175 12.12 -12.35 10.17
CA GLY A 175 12.34 -12.88 11.51
C GLY A 175 13.76 -13.46 11.71
N ARG A 176 14.41 -13.92 10.64
CA ARG A 176 15.79 -14.46 10.67
C ARG A 176 16.85 -13.40 10.41
N ILE A 177 16.62 -12.51 9.45
CA ILE A 177 17.67 -11.58 8.97
C ILE A 177 17.61 -10.19 9.63
N TRP A 178 16.42 -9.76 10.04
CA TRP A 178 16.17 -8.50 10.74
C TRP A 178 16.02 -8.76 12.23
N GLY A 179 15.02 -9.55 12.64
CA GLY A 179 14.75 -9.90 14.04
C GLY A 179 14.35 -8.73 14.95
N GLY A 180 14.21 -7.51 14.41
CA GLY A 180 13.78 -6.32 15.13
C GLY A 180 12.29 -5.99 14.91
N PRO A 181 11.79 -4.89 15.52
CA PRO A 181 10.41 -4.46 15.38
C PRO A 181 10.08 -4.04 13.94
N ILE A 182 8.82 -4.26 13.55
CA ILE A 182 8.25 -3.94 12.24
C ILE A 182 7.01 -3.06 12.42
N THR A 183 6.94 -1.98 11.64
CA THR A 183 5.73 -1.20 11.39
C THR A 183 5.16 -1.62 10.04
N LEU A 184 4.01 -2.30 10.05
CA LEU A 184 3.32 -2.70 8.83
C LEU A 184 2.30 -1.63 8.45
N VAL A 185 2.45 -1.04 7.27
CA VAL A 185 1.53 -0.05 6.70
C VAL A 185 0.93 -0.63 5.43
N ALA A 186 -0.39 -0.72 5.37
CA ALA A 186 -1.09 -1.24 4.20
C ALA A 186 -2.22 -0.31 3.79
N HIS A 187 -2.56 -0.30 2.50
CA HIS A 187 -3.64 0.53 1.95
C HIS A 187 -4.65 -0.28 1.13
N SER A 188 -5.94 0.02 1.29
CA SER A 188 -7.02 -0.54 0.46
C SER A 188 -6.98 -2.08 0.40
N LEU A 189 -6.93 -2.69 -0.79
CA LEU A 189 -6.77 -4.15 -0.98
C LEU A 189 -5.48 -4.71 -0.34
N GLY A 190 -4.43 -3.89 -0.20
CA GLY A 190 -3.21 -4.26 0.51
C GLY A 190 -3.48 -4.57 1.98
N CYS A 191 -4.48 -3.93 2.60
CA CYS A 191 -4.89 -4.24 3.97
C CYS A 191 -5.44 -5.68 4.07
N MET A 192 -6.25 -6.10 3.09
CA MET A 192 -6.78 -7.46 3.04
C MET A 192 -5.64 -8.48 2.97
N LEU A 193 -4.69 -8.26 2.05
CA LEU A 193 -3.49 -9.10 1.93
C LEU A 193 -2.65 -9.12 3.22
N ALA A 194 -2.41 -7.96 3.83
CA ALA A 194 -1.67 -7.86 5.09
C ALA A 194 -2.33 -8.68 6.21
N MET A 195 -3.64 -8.51 6.41
CA MET A 195 -4.40 -9.27 7.41
C MET A 195 -4.39 -10.78 7.13
N GLU A 196 -4.57 -11.20 5.88
CA GLU A 196 -4.49 -12.61 5.48
C GLU A 196 -3.10 -13.22 5.77
N ALA A 197 -2.02 -12.48 5.49
CA ALA A 197 -0.67 -12.94 5.81
C ALA A 197 -0.47 -13.09 7.33
N LEU A 198 -0.97 -12.14 8.14
CA LEU A 198 -0.89 -12.21 9.60
C LEU A 198 -1.72 -13.35 10.19
N VAL A 199 -2.92 -13.61 9.68
CA VAL A 199 -3.74 -14.78 10.06
C VAL A 199 -2.94 -16.06 9.81
N ARG A 200 -2.29 -16.18 8.65
CA ARG A 200 -1.48 -17.36 8.32
C ARG A 200 -0.26 -17.52 9.23
N MET A 201 0.46 -16.43 9.52
CA MET A 201 1.57 -16.43 10.49
C MET A 201 1.10 -16.96 11.84
N ARG A 202 -0.05 -16.47 12.32
CA ARG A 202 -0.64 -16.87 13.60
C ARG A 202 -1.04 -18.34 13.63
N LEU A 203 -1.78 -18.81 12.62
CA LEU A 203 -2.22 -20.21 12.51
C LEU A 203 -1.03 -21.20 12.44
N LYS A 204 0.09 -20.78 11.86
CA LYS A 204 1.32 -21.58 11.77
C LYS A 204 2.26 -21.41 12.97
N ASN A 205 1.87 -20.62 13.98
CA ASN A 205 2.72 -20.26 15.12
C ASN A 205 4.07 -19.66 14.70
N GLN A 206 4.10 -18.91 13.60
CA GLN A 206 5.29 -18.20 13.14
C GLN A 206 5.35 -16.83 13.81
N PRO A 207 6.44 -16.49 14.53
CA PRO A 207 6.54 -15.22 15.20
C PRO A 207 6.84 -14.09 14.20
N VAL A 208 6.22 -12.93 14.44
CA VAL A 208 6.60 -11.64 13.84
C VAL A 208 6.59 -10.58 14.92
N VAL A 209 7.65 -9.77 14.99
CA VAL A 209 7.74 -8.67 15.96
C VAL A 209 7.09 -7.44 15.35
N LEU A 210 5.75 -7.39 15.38
CA LEU A 210 5.01 -6.20 14.97
C LEU A 210 4.98 -5.19 16.12
N ASP A 211 5.59 -4.03 15.91
CA ASP A 211 5.43 -2.87 16.78
C ASP A 211 4.09 -2.18 16.49
N SER A 212 3.81 -1.97 15.20
CA SER A 212 2.66 -1.19 14.72
C SER A 212 1.98 -1.88 13.54
N LEU A 213 0.66 -1.81 13.52
CA LEU A 213 -0.18 -2.24 12.39
C LEU A 213 -1.05 -1.06 11.94
N ILE A 214 -0.75 -0.49 10.79
CA ILE A 214 -1.42 0.70 10.25
C ILE A 214 -2.19 0.30 9.00
N LEU A 215 -3.51 0.37 9.07
CA LEU A 215 -4.41 0.01 7.98
C LEU A 215 -5.10 1.26 7.45
N LEU A 216 -4.79 1.63 6.21
CA LEU A 216 -5.27 2.84 5.56
C LEU A 216 -6.43 2.51 4.62
N GLN A 217 -7.62 2.97 4.98
CA GLN A 217 -8.86 2.85 4.20
C GLN A 217 -9.10 1.42 3.70
N PRO A 218 -9.24 0.42 4.60
CA PRO A 218 -9.18 -0.98 4.21
C PRO A 218 -10.33 -1.41 3.31
N ASP A 219 -9.99 -2.07 2.21
CA ASP A 219 -10.97 -2.71 1.31
C ASP A 219 -11.28 -4.14 1.79
N ILE A 220 -11.88 -4.24 2.97
CA ILE A 220 -12.25 -5.49 3.63
C ILE A 220 -13.72 -5.38 4.05
N ALA A 221 -14.50 -6.45 3.90
CA ALA A 221 -15.84 -6.48 4.46
C ALA A 221 -15.76 -6.54 6.00
N PRO A 222 -16.60 -5.79 6.76
CA PRO A 222 -16.49 -5.72 8.22
C PRO A 222 -16.53 -7.08 8.93
N ASP A 223 -17.35 -8.02 8.47
CA ASP A 223 -17.45 -9.38 9.00
C ASP A 223 -16.15 -10.18 8.81
N VAL A 224 -15.56 -10.10 7.63
CA VAL A 224 -14.25 -10.70 7.32
C VAL A 224 -13.17 -10.05 8.19
N PHE A 225 -13.17 -8.73 8.31
CA PHE A 225 -12.18 -8.02 9.13
C PHE A 225 -12.26 -8.43 10.60
N ASN A 226 -13.46 -8.49 11.17
CA ASN A 226 -13.67 -8.92 12.55
C ASN A 226 -13.19 -10.36 12.78
N ALA A 227 -13.43 -11.27 11.82
CA ALA A 227 -12.90 -12.63 11.88
C ALA A 227 -11.35 -12.63 11.85
N GLN A 228 -10.74 -11.88 10.94
CA GLN A 228 -9.28 -11.78 10.84
C GLN A 228 -8.65 -11.20 12.11
N VAL A 229 -9.24 -10.16 12.70
CA VAL A 229 -8.75 -9.54 13.95
C VAL A 229 -8.82 -10.52 15.12
N ASN A 230 -9.90 -11.29 15.23
CA ASN A 230 -10.02 -12.34 16.24
C ASN A 230 -8.93 -13.41 16.06
N ASP A 231 -8.66 -13.82 14.82
CA ASP A 231 -7.64 -14.81 14.52
C ASP A 231 -6.23 -14.31 14.87
N ILE A 232 -5.90 -13.03 14.65
CA ILE A 232 -4.55 -12.48 14.91
C ILE A 232 -4.35 -11.93 16.32
N SER A 233 -5.37 -11.95 17.18
CA SER A 233 -5.30 -11.36 18.50
C SER A 233 -4.26 -12.02 19.44
N PRO A 234 -3.65 -11.25 20.37
CA PRO A 234 -3.81 -9.81 20.55
C PRO A 234 -3.09 -8.98 19.47
N LEU A 235 -3.64 -7.82 19.13
CA LEU A 235 -3.03 -6.88 18.19
C LEU A 235 -1.78 -6.20 18.78
N PRO A 236 -0.86 -5.71 17.93
CA PRO A 236 0.20 -4.80 18.36
C PRO A 236 -0.37 -3.59 19.08
N LYS A 237 0.35 -3.09 20.09
CA LYS A 237 -0.10 -1.94 20.91
C LYS A 237 -0.40 -0.70 20.06
N ASN A 238 0.38 -0.49 18.99
CA ASN A 238 0.26 0.65 18.10
C ASN A 238 -0.53 0.29 16.83
N SER A 239 -1.73 -0.25 17.00
CA SER A 239 -2.63 -0.57 15.88
C SER A 239 -3.50 0.63 15.52
N LEU A 240 -3.42 1.09 14.27
CA LEU A 240 -4.12 2.26 13.74
C LEU A 240 -4.99 1.87 12.56
N LEU A 241 -6.24 2.29 12.59
CA LEU A 241 -7.19 2.14 11.51
C LEU A 241 -7.60 3.52 10.99
N VAL A 242 -7.42 3.78 9.69
CA VAL A 242 -7.82 5.04 9.06
C VAL A 242 -9.02 4.80 8.16
N VAL A 243 -10.07 5.58 8.36
CA VAL A 243 -11.35 5.48 7.63
C VAL A 243 -11.74 6.82 6.99
N SER A 244 -12.59 6.77 5.97
CA SER A 244 -13.20 7.95 5.35
C SER A 244 -14.57 7.58 4.75
N GLY A 245 -15.65 8.08 5.33
CA GLY A 245 -17.03 7.79 4.91
C GLY A 245 -17.41 8.35 3.54
N ARG A 246 -16.53 9.13 2.90
CA ARG A 246 -16.73 9.67 1.53
C ARG A 246 -15.88 8.95 0.48
N ASP A 247 -15.34 7.78 0.83
CA ASP A 247 -14.50 6.99 -0.06
C ASP A 247 -15.29 6.33 -1.20
N ARG A 248 -15.32 7.01 -2.35
CA ARG A 248 -16.03 6.54 -3.55
C ARG A 248 -15.50 5.22 -4.09
N ALA A 249 -14.20 4.94 -3.93
CA ALA A 249 -13.62 3.70 -4.45
C ALA A 249 -14.12 2.50 -3.64
N LEU A 250 -14.17 2.63 -2.30
CA LEU A 250 -14.70 1.59 -1.43
C LEU A 250 -16.20 1.34 -1.63
N PHE A 251 -16.99 2.36 -1.94
CA PHE A 251 -18.39 2.14 -2.35
C PHE A 251 -18.52 1.31 -3.64
N VAL A 252 -17.63 1.53 -4.62
CA VAL A 252 -17.61 0.72 -5.85
C VAL A 252 -17.16 -0.70 -5.56
N SER A 253 -16.12 -0.87 -4.74
CA SER A 253 -15.61 -2.19 -4.35
C SER A 253 -16.67 -3.00 -3.58
N ALA A 254 -17.43 -2.36 -2.68
CA ALA A 254 -18.50 -3.01 -1.91
C ALA A 254 -19.56 -3.57 -2.86
N ARG A 255 -19.98 -2.79 -3.86
CA ARG A 255 -20.94 -3.23 -4.88
C ARG A 255 -20.41 -4.40 -5.71
N LEU A 256 -19.15 -4.33 -6.15
CA LEU A 256 -18.53 -5.41 -6.93
C LEU A 256 -18.45 -6.72 -6.13
N ALA A 257 -18.18 -6.63 -4.83
CA ALA A 257 -18.09 -7.79 -3.94
C ALA A 257 -19.45 -8.20 -3.33
N GLN A 258 -20.55 -7.52 -3.68
CA GLN A 258 -21.86 -7.72 -3.09
C GLN A 258 -21.87 -7.61 -1.55
N ALA A 259 -20.96 -6.79 -1.00
CA ALA A 259 -20.87 -6.48 0.41
C ALA A 259 -21.71 -5.24 0.75
N GLN A 260 -22.19 -5.15 2.00
CA GLN A 260 -22.94 -3.98 2.47
C GLN A 260 -22.05 -2.75 2.61
N ASN A 261 -20.82 -2.93 3.11
CA ASN A 261 -19.85 -1.86 3.30
C ASN A 261 -18.40 -2.38 3.24
N ARG A 262 -17.43 -1.47 3.29
CA ARG A 262 -16.02 -1.76 3.55
C ARG A 262 -15.57 -1.02 4.80
N VAL A 263 -14.70 -1.66 5.59
CA VAL A 263 -14.14 -1.08 6.82
C VAL A 263 -13.60 0.34 6.60
N GLY A 264 -12.88 0.59 5.50
CA GLY A 264 -12.32 1.90 5.21
C GLY A 264 -13.35 3.01 4.95
N ALA A 265 -14.61 2.67 4.67
CA ALA A 265 -15.73 3.60 4.50
C ALA A 265 -16.73 3.52 5.66
N ASP A 266 -16.46 2.70 6.67
CA ASP A 266 -17.39 2.39 7.76
C ASP A 266 -17.13 3.29 8.98
N VAL A 267 -17.66 4.50 8.90
CA VAL A 267 -17.50 5.52 9.95
C VAL A 267 -18.56 5.43 11.06
N ASP A 268 -19.61 4.64 10.84
CA ASP A 268 -20.67 4.46 11.84
C ASP A 268 -20.25 3.45 12.93
N ASP A 269 -19.27 2.59 12.66
CA ASP A 269 -18.84 1.50 13.55
C ASP A 269 -17.47 1.75 14.24
N VAL A 270 -17.05 3.01 14.34
CA VAL A 270 -15.76 3.41 14.94
C VAL A 270 -15.56 2.80 16.33
N ALA A 271 -16.58 2.84 17.19
CA ALA A 271 -16.50 2.30 18.55
C ALA A 271 -16.28 0.77 18.58
N ALA A 272 -16.79 0.03 17.60
CA ALA A 272 -16.53 -1.41 17.51
C ALA A 272 -15.08 -1.69 17.11
N TYR A 273 -14.53 -0.93 16.15
CA TYR A 273 -13.11 -1.05 15.78
C TYR A 273 -12.17 -0.65 16.93
N GLU A 274 -12.53 0.34 17.74
CA GLU A 274 -11.81 0.67 18.97
C GLU A 274 -11.87 -0.44 20.02
N ALA A 275 -13.03 -1.09 20.17
CA ALA A 275 -13.20 -2.23 21.07
C ALA A 275 -12.36 -3.45 20.64
N LEU A 276 -12.04 -3.57 19.34
CA LEU A 276 -11.12 -4.57 18.81
C LEU A 276 -9.64 -4.25 19.07
N GLY A 277 -9.33 -3.06 19.60
CA GLY A 277 -7.98 -2.64 19.97
C GLY A 277 -7.27 -1.72 18.98
N PHE A 278 -7.97 -1.20 17.97
CA PHE A 278 -7.43 -0.16 17.10
C PHE A 278 -7.62 1.23 17.69
N ARG A 279 -6.65 2.13 17.47
CA ARG A 279 -6.95 3.56 17.44
C ARG A 279 -7.55 3.87 16.08
N VAL A 280 -8.70 4.53 16.03
CA VAL A 280 -9.37 4.87 14.76
C VAL A 280 -9.21 6.35 14.46
N VAL A 281 -8.88 6.68 13.20
CA VAL A 281 -8.81 8.05 12.68
C VAL A 281 -9.79 8.18 11.52
N ASP A 282 -10.77 9.06 11.68
CA ASP A 282 -11.74 9.39 10.64
C ASP A 282 -11.29 10.65 9.86
N LEU A 283 -11.07 10.48 8.56
CA LEU A 283 -10.66 11.54 7.62
C LEU A 283 -11.82 11.99 6.71
N THR A 284 -13.08 11.71 7.06
CA THR A 284 -14.27 12.06 6.26
C THR A 284 -14.34 13.55 5.90
N ASP A 285 -13.89 14.41 6.81
CA ASP A 285 -13.98 15.86 6.67
C ASP A 285 -12.76 16.53 6.01
N ILE A 286 -11.72 15.74 5.70
CA ILE A 286 -10.56 16.22 4.94
C ILE A 286 -10.92 16.35 3.45
N ARG A 287 -10.42 17.43 2.82
CA ARG A 287 -10.86 17.88 1.47
C ARG A 287 -9.72 18.24 0.52
N ASP A 288 -8.48 18.22 0.99
CA ASP A 288 -7.29 18.69 0.28
C ASP A 288 -6.45 17.55 -0.32
N ALA A 289 -7.03 16.36 -0.45
CA ALA A 289 -6.42 15.20 -1.11
C ALA A 289 -6.78 15.12 -2.59
N GLU A 290 -5.94 14.45 -3.38
CA GLU A 290 -6.18 14.18 -4.81
C GLU A 290 -7.51 13.44 -5.03
N ASN A 291 -7.81 12.47 -4.18
CA ASN A 291 -9.11 11.84 -4.09
C ASN A 291 -9.34 11.25 -2.69
N ASN A 292 -10.63 11.02 -2.36
CA ASN A 292 -11.01 10.55 -1.03
C ASN A 292 -10.41 9.19 -0.66
N HIS A 293 -10.14 8.28 -1.61
CA HIS A 293 -9.57 6.96 -1.33
C HIS A 293 -8.07 6.99 -1.01
N LEU A 294 -7.40 8.10 -1.37
CA LEU A 294 -5.99 8.32 -1.09
C LEU A 294 -5.80 9.41 -0.03
N VAL A 295 -6.85 9.83 0.70
CA VAL A 295 -6.80 10.96 1.62
C VAL A 295 -5.72 10.81 2.69
N ALA A 296 -5.52 9.58 3.20
CA ALA A 296 -4.47 9.30 4.17
C ALA A 296 -3.04 9.44 3.60
N LEU A 297 -2.90 9.42 2.27
CA LEU A 297 -1.63 9.36 1.54
C LEU A 297 -1.29 10.66 0.80
N THR A 298 -2.31 11.46 0.45
CA THR A 298 -2.16 12.60 -0.46
C THR A 298 -2.63 13.93 0.11
N SER A 299 -3.35 13.94 1.25
CA SER A 299 -3.73 15.21 1.91
C SER A 299 -2.50 15.89 2.52
N PRO A 300 -2.15 17.11 2.09
CA PRO A 300 -1.09 17.88 2.75
C PRO A 300 -1.34 18.07 4.24
N THR A 301 -2.60 18.34 4.63
CA THR A 301 -2.99 18.48 6.05
C THR A 301 -2.67 17.21 6.86
N VAL A 302 -3.03 16.04 6.34
CA VAL A 302 -2.77 14.77 7.04
C VAL A 302 -1.28 14.46 7.09
N LEU A 303 -0.55 14.66 5.99
CA LEU A 303 0.88 14.38 5.92
C LEU A 303 1.69 15.29 6.86
N GLU A 304 1.34 16.58 6.92
CA GLU A 304 1.94 17.54 7.86
C GLU A 304 1.65 17.17 9.31
N PHE A 305 0.39 16.83 9.63
CA PHE A 305 0.05 16.34 10.96
C PHE A 305 0.86 15.10 11.35
N LEU A 306 0.99 14.13 10.45
CA LEU A 306 1.81 12.95 10.70
C LEU A 306 3.28 13.31 10.89
N ARG A 307 3.83 14.23 10.10
CA ARG A 307 5.21 14.70 10.26
C ARG A 307 5.45 15.31 11.64
N ASP A 308 4.55 16.16 12.11
CA ASP A 308 4.69 16.85 13.39
C ASP A 308 4.54 15.91 14.59
N ASN A 309 3.88 14.76 14.42
CA ASN A 309 3.54 13.84 15.51
C ASN A 309 4.27 12.48 15.45
N ILE A 310 4.94 12.14 14.34
CA ILE A 310 5.79 10.94 14.20
C ILE A 310 7.27 11.28 14.45
N ALA A 311 7.69 12.52 14.19
CA ALA A 311 9.08 12.94 14.37
C ALA A 311 9.49 13.21 15.83
N GLY A 312 8.58 13.06 16.80
CA GLY A 312 8.77 13.30 18.24
C GLY A 312 9.17 12.07 19.05
#